data_AF-A0AAX0HVB6-F1
#
_entry.id   AF-A0AAX0HVB6-F1
#
_cell.length_a   1.000
_cell.length_b   1.000
_cell.length_c   1.000
_cell.angle_alpha   90.00
_cell.angle_beta   90.00
_cell.angle_gamma   90.00
#
_symmetry.space_group_name_H-M   'P 1'
#
loop_
_entity.id
_entity.type
_entity.pdbx_description
1 polymer ?
#
loop_
_entity_poly.entity_id
_entity_poly.type
_entity_poly.pdbx_seq_one_letter_code
_entity_poly.pdbx_strand_id
1 'polypeptide(L)' 'MDAFHRAALQHGGCCNGEPGFRPDDGDDYYAAFVIDPDGHHIEAVVARKPPRSASAS' A
#
# COMPACT_ATOMS: atom_id res chain seq x y z
N MET A 1 1.93 5.70 5.12
CA MET A 1 1.98 5.57 3.64
C MET A 1 2.31 6.89 2.97
N ASP A 2 1.88 8.01 3.53
CA ASP A 2 2.21 9.36 3.05
C ASP A 2 3.71 9.60 2.90
N ALA A 3 4.51 9.20 3.90
CA ALA A 3 5.97 9.35 3.87
C ALA A 3 6.62 8.51 2.74
N PHE A 4 6.15 7.27 2.53
CA PHE A 4 6.59 6.41 1.43
C PHE A 4 6.25 7.03 0.08
N HIS A 5 4.98 7.39 -0.13
CA HIS A 5 4.51 7.97 -1.39
C HIS A 5 5.27 9.25 -1.73
N ARG A 6 5.37 10.17 -0.77
CA ARG A 6 6.10 11.42 -0.95
C ARG A 6 7.59 11.19 -1.27
N ALA A 7 8.25 10.25 -0.59
CA ALA A 7 9.66 9.93 -0.87
C ALA A 7 9.81 9.34 -2.27
N ALA A 8 8.94 8.41 -2.68
CA ALA A 8 8.97 7.83 -4.02
C ALA A 8 8.82 8.90 -5.11
N LEU A 9 7.89 9.86 -4.95
CA LEU A 9 7.76 10.98 -5.87
C LEU A 9 9.01 11.87 -5.92
N GLN A 10 9.64 12.14 -4.78
CA GLN A 10 10.87 12.94 -4.71
C GLN A 10 12.07 12.25 -5.40
N HIS A 11 12.06 10.92 -5.49
CA HIS A 11 13.11 10.13 -6.11
C HIS A 11 12.81 9.74 -7.57
N GLY A 12 11.84 10.40 -8.21
CA GLY A 12 11.54 10.22 -9.63
C GLY A 12 10.47 9.17 -9.93
N GLY A 13 9.82 8.63 -8.89
CA GLY A 13 8.63 7.80 -9.08
C GLY A 13 7.42 8.64 -9.51
N CYS A 14 6.49 7.99 -10.19
CA CYS A 14 5.22 8.58 -10.61
C CYS A 14 4.09 8.12 -9.69
N CYS A 15 3.16 9.02 -9.37
CA CYS A 15 1.94 8.67 -8.64
C CYS A 15 1.11 7.70 -9.49
N ASN A 16 0.70 6.58 -8.91
CA ASN A 16 -0.19 5.59 -9.52
C ASN A 16 -1.39 5.26 -8.60
N GLY A 17 -1.63 6.10 -7.62
CA GLY A 17 -2.65 5.93 -6.60
C GLY A 17 -2.20 6.53 -5.28
N GLU A 18 -2.84 7.63 -4.89
CA GLU A 18 -2.54 8.31 -3.64
C GLU A 18 -2.78 7.41 -2.42
N PRO A 19 -2.09 7.68 -1.29
CA PRO A 19 -2.38 7.06 -0.01
C PRO A 19 -3.87 7.16 0.36
N GLY A 20 -4.53 6.03 0.57
CA GLY A 20 -5.94 6.02 0.94
C GLY A 20 -6.51 4.63 1.22
N PHE A 21 -7.69 4.61 1.84
CA PHE A 21 -8.47 3.40 2.04
C PHE A 21 -8.99 2.86 0.71
N ARG A 22 -9.00 1.53 0.56
CA ARG A 22 -9.52 0.79 -0.58
C ARG A 22 -10.66 -0.11 -0.10
N PRO A 23 -11.87 0.43 0.06
CA PRO A 23 -12.99 -0.32 0.62
C PRO A 23 -13.41 -1.52 -0.25
N ASP A 24 -13.08 -1.50 -1.54
CA ASP A 24 -13.29 -2.64 -2.46
C ASP A 24 -12.36 -3.83 -2.13
N ASP A 25 -11.15 -3.54 -1.64
CA ASP A 25 -10.14 -4.53 -1.24
C ASP A 25 -10.24 -4.93 0.26
N GLY A 26 -11.05 -4.20 1.04
CA GLY A 26 -11.36 -4.46 2.43
C GLY A 26 -11.42 -3.18 3.30
N ASP A 27 -12.27 -3.21 4.33
CA ASP A 27 -12.53 -2.06 5.21
C ASP A 27 -11.25 -1.51 5.89
N ASP A 28 -10.29 -2.39 6.18
CA ASP A 28 -9.02 -2.07 6.81
C ASP A 28 -7.84 -1.96 5.81
N TYR A 29 -8.11 -1.93 4.50
CA TYR A 29 -7.05 -1.90 3.48
C TYR A 29 -6.65 -0.46 3.17
N TYR A 30 -5.48 -0.04 3.65
CA TYR A 30 -4.90 1.27 3.37
C TYR A 30 -3.64 1.11 2.53
N ALA A 31 -3.59 1.76 1.37
CA ALA A 31 -2.51 1.56 0.41
C ALA A 31 -2.09 2.84 -0.31
N ALA A 32 -0.85 2.84 -0.83
CA ALA A 32 -0.31 3.83 -1.74
C ALA A 32 0.47 3.15 -2.87
N PHE A 33 0.41 3.72 -4.08
CA PHE A 33 0.92 3.12 -5.31
C PHE A 33 1.79 4.10 -6.07
N VAL A 34 2.94 3.63 -6.52
CA VAL A 34 3.85 4.40 -7.38
C VAL A 34 4.41 3.52 -8.50
N ILE A 35 4.80 4.15 -9.59
CA ILE A 35 5.63 3.53 -10.63
C ILE A 35 7.06 4.04 -10.44
N ASP A 36 8.04 3.15 -10.31
CA ASP A 36 9.45 3.55 -10.20
C ASP A 36 10.02 3.98 -11.57
N PRO A 37 11.23 4.58 -11.63
CA PRO A 37 11.83 5.02 -12.88
C PRO A 37 12.11 3.90 -13.91
N ASP A 38 12.20 2.66 -13.45
CA ASP A 38 12.39 1.47 -14.30
C ASP A 38 11.06 0.91 -14.81
N GLY A 39 9.93 1.45 -14.35
CA GLY A 39 8.58 1.08 -14.76
C GLY A 39 7.91 0.04 -13.86
N HIS A 40 8.49 -0.32 -12.71
CA HIS A 40 7.86 -1.27 -11.80
C HIS A 40 6.75 -0.64 -10.99
N HIS A 41 5.67 -1.39 -10.80
CA HIS A 41 4.57 -1.01 -9.92
C HIS A 41 4.93 -1.40 -8.48
N ILE A 42 5.12 -0.40 -7.63
CA ILE A 42 5.44 -0.60 -6.22
C ILE A 42 4.22 -0.22 -5.38
N GLU A 43 3.83 -1.15 -4.51
CA GLU A 43 2.69 -1.00 -3.61
C GLU A 43 3.18 -1.08 -2.16
N ALA A 44 2.70 -0.15 -1.34
CA ALA A 44 2.87 -0.19 0.11
C ALA A 44 1.50 -0.26 0.77
N VAL A 45 1.26 -1.33 1.52
CA VAL A 45 -0.05 -1.68 2.10
C VAL A 45 0.06 -1.88 3.60
N VAL A 46 -0.93 -1.37 4.31
CA VAL A 46 -1.28 -1.80 5.66
C VAL A 46 -2.70 -2.34 5.59
N ALA A 47 -2.84 -3.63 5.89
CA ALA A 47 -4.12 -4.28 6.04
C ALA A 47 -4.13 -5.05 7.36
N ARG A 48 -5.26 -5.04 8.05
CA ARG A 48 -5.43 -5.84 9.25
C ARG A 48 -5.48 -7.32 8.87
N LYS A 49 -4.48 -8.09 9.28
CA LYS A 49 -4.55 -9.55 9.17
C LYS A 49 -5.53 -10.05 10.24
N PRO A 50 -6.50 -10.93 9.91
CA PRO A 50 -7.31 -11.55 10.95
C PRO A 50 -6.36 -12.25 11.95
N PRO A 51 -6.71 -12.29 13.25
CA PRO A 51 -5.93 -13.05 14.21
C PRO A 51 -5.78 -14.46 13.65
N ARG A 52 -4.54 -14.95 13.61
CA ARG A 52 -4.26 -16.32 13.16
C ARG A 52 -5.17 -17.22 13.99
N SER A 53 -6.07 -17.95 13.35
CA SER A 53 -7.01 -18.84 14.05
C SER A 53 -6.20 -19.64 15.06
N ALA A 54 -6.50 -19.48 16.35
CA ALA A 54 -5.89 -20.33 17.36
C ALA A 54 -6.23 -21.75 16.93
N SER A 55 -5.21 -22.56 16.62
CA SER A 55 -5.45 -23.97 16.31
C SER A 55 -6.06 -24.54 17.57
N ALA A 56 -7.37 -24.83 17.53
CA ALA A 56 -8.03 -25.55 18.61
C ALA A 56 -7.26 -26.87 18.79
N SER A 57 -6.67 -27.04 19.97
CA SER A 57 -6.05 -28.29 20.40
C SER A 57 -7.12 -29.28 20.82
#